data_AF-D6CNG4-F1
#
_entry.id   AF-D6CNG4-F1
#
_cell.length_a   1.000
_cell.length_b   1.000
_cell.length_c   1.000
_cell.angle_alpha   90.00
_cell.angle_beta   90.00
_cell.angle_gamma   90.00
#
_symmetry.space_group_name_H-M   'P 1'
#
loop_
_entity.id
_entity.type
_entity.pdbx_description
1 polymer ?
#
loop_
_entity_poly.entity_id
_entity_poly.type
_entity_poly.pdbx_seq_one_letter_code
_entity_poly.pdbx_strand_id
1 'polypeptide(L)'
;MMMRCMRGLIVAVSLACGATAWAKLPPPSPEAKAKAEEAAAKAKWADKVAAYQLCQTQDKVAAFYYAQAKEQGKATQPPVATPPCVNPGPYVAAQSEAAAPAAAAQK
;
A
#
# COMPACT_ATOMS: atom_id res chain seq x y z
N MET A 1 14.62 21.60 17.84
CA MET A 1 13.98 21.02 19.03
C MET A 1 12.47 21.27 19.04
N MET A 2 12.01 22.53 18.97
CA MET A 2 10.59 22.95 18.96
C MET A 2 9.67 22.12 18.04
N MET A 3 10.07 21.90 16.79
CA MET A 3 9.22 21.24 15.78
C MET A 3 9.01 19.74 16.02
N ARG A 4 9.90 19.09 16.79
CA ARG A 4 9.80 17.67 17.19
C ARG A 4 8.88 17.52 18.39
N CYS A 5 8.90 18.48 19.31
CA CYS A 5 7.97 18.55 20.45
C CYS A 5 6.53 18.82 19.99
N MET A 6 6.32 19.72 19.02
CA MET A 6 4.99 20.05 18.51
C MET A 6 4.35 18.87 17.75
N ARG A 7 5.13 18.14 16.95
CA ARG A 7 4.68 16.90 16.29
C ARG A 7 4.38 15.77 17.29
N GLY A 8 5.18 15.64 18.35
CA GLY A 8 4.90 14.70 19.44
C GLY A 8 3.62 15.02 20.21
N LEU A 9 3.36 16.31 20.47
CA LEU A 9 2.15 16.77 21.15
C LEU A 9 0.89 16.51 20.30
N ILE A 10 0.96 16.74 18.99
CA ILE A 10 -0.16 16.48 18.07
C ILE A 10 -0.49 14.99 18.04
N VAL A 11 0.51 14.11 17.91
CA VAL A 11 0.31 12.65 17.92
C VAL A 11 -0.27 12.17 19.26
N ALA A 12 0.19 12.71 20.39
CA ALA A 12 -0.31 12.35 21.71
C ALA A 12 -1.77 12.77 21.94
N VAL A 13 -2.16 13.96 21.49
CA VAL A 13 -3.55 14.46 21.59
C VAL A 13 -4.48 13.66 20.67
N SER A 14 -4.04 13.31 19.46
CA SER A 14 -4.84 12.47 18.53
C SER A 14 -5.10 11.07 19.09
N LEU A 15 -4.11 10.47 19.77
CA LEU A 15 -4.25 9.15 20.38
C LEU A 15 -5.18 9.17 21.61
N ALA A 16 -5.15 10.25 22.40
CA ALA A 16 -6.01 10.42 23.57
C ALA A 16 -7.50 10.61 23.22
N CYS A 17 -7.82 11.27 22.10
CA CYS A 17 -9.20 11.41 21.63
C CYS A 17 -9.77 10.14 20.97
N GLY A 18 -8.93 9.16 20.59
CA GLY A 18 -9.37 7.93 19.94
C GLY A 18 -9.90 6.85 20.90
N ALA A 19 -9.64 6.97 22.20
CA ALA A 19 -9.94 5.93 23.19
C ALA A 19 -11.23 6.17 24.01
N THR A 20 -11.86 7.34 23.92
CA THR A 20 -12.99 7.71 24.80
C THR A 20 -14.38 7.38 24.25
N ALA A 21 -14.47 6.70 23.10
CA ALA A 21 -15.73 6.24 22.52
C ALA A 21 -15.83 4.71 22.49
N TRP A 22 -15.60 4.04 23.63
CA TRP A 22 -16.05 2.65 23.83
C TRP A 22 -17.37 2.63 24.61
N ALA A 23 -18.39 3.29 24.06
CA ALA A 23 -19.74 2.81 24.26
C ALA A 23 -19.82 1.42 23.62
N LYS A 24 -20.63 0.49 24.16
CA LYS A 24 -20.86 -0.83 23.57
C LYS A 24 -21.48 -0.67 22.18
N LEU A 25 -20.63 -0.45 21.18
CA LEU A 25 -21.03 -0.22 19.81
C LEU A 25 -21.65 -1.52 19.30
N PRO A 26 -22.83 -1.46 18.68
CA PRO A 26 -23.37 -2.61 18.00
C PRO A 26 -22.32 -3.13 17.02
N PRO A 27 -22.16 -4.46 16.89
CA PRO A 27 -21.24 -5.03 15.92
C PRO A 27 -21.46 -4.34 14.56
N PRO A 28 -20.38 -4.00 13.84
CA PRO A 28 -20.51 -3.27 12.58
C PRO A 28 -21.49 -4.04 11.69
N SER A 29 -22.44 -3.30 11.12
CA SER A 29 -23.44 -3.89 10.24
C SER A 29 -22.72 -4.71 9.15
N PRO A 30 -23.32 -5.78 8.64
CA PRO A 30 -22.73 -6.57 7.55
C PRO A 30 -22.34 -5.69 6.35
N GLU A 31 -23.08 -4.60 6.12
CA GLU A 31 -22.76 -3.59 5.11
C GLU A 31 -21.45 -2.82 5.41
N ALA A 32 -21.22 -2.43 6.66
CA ALA A 32 -19.98 -1.74 7.05
C ALA A 32 -18.75 -2.65 6.95
N LYS A 33 -18.89 -3.94 7.31
CA LYS A 33 -17.82 -4.92 7.10
C LYS A 33 -17.50 -5.12 5.62
N ALA A 34 -18.52 -5.25 4.77
CA ALA A 34 -18.32 -5.39 3.32
C ALA A 34 -17.58 -4.18 2.71
N LYS A 35 -17.89 -2.95 3.16
CA LYS A 35 -17.19 -1.75 2.70
C LYS A 35 -15.75 -1.66 3.18
N ALA A 36 -15.46 -2.11 4.40
CA ALA A 36 -14.10 -2.15 4.92
C ALA A 36 -13.22 -3.15 4.14
N GLU A 37 -13.75 -4.34 3.84
CA GLU A 37 -13.06 -5.35 3.04
C GLU A 37 -12.84 -4.88 1.59
N GLU A 38 -13.82 -4.21 0.98
CA GLU A 38 -13.67 -3.60 -0.36
C GLU A 38 -12.56 -2.52 -0.36
N ALA A 39 -12.52 -1.66 0.66
CA ALA A 39 -11.49 -0.65 0.80
C ALA A 39 -10.10 -1.28 1.01
N ALA A 40 -10.00 -2.35 1.81
CA ALA A 40 -8.76 -3.09 2.02
C ALA A 40 -8.27 -3.77 0.74
N ALA A 41 -9.18 -4.35 -0.06
CA ALA A 41 -8.85 -4.94 -1.35
C ALA A 41 -8.34 -3.89 -2.35
N LYS A 42 -9.01 -2.72 -2.42
CA LYS A 42 -8.56 -1.59 -3.24
C LYS A 42 -7.20 -1.06 -2.80
N ALA A 43 -6.96 -0.94 -1.48
CA ALA A 43 -5.68 -0.50 -0.94
C ALA A 43 -4.55 -1.46 -1.33
N LYS A 44 -4.75 -2.77 -1.13
CA LYS A 44 -3.77 -3.80 -1.54
C LYS A 44 -3.46 -3.77 -3.03
N TRP A 45 -4.44 -3.49 -3.88
CA TRP A 45 -4.20 -3.33 -5.32
C TRP A 45 -3.46 -2.03 -5.64
N ALA A 46 -3.85 -0.91 -5.00
CA ALA A 46 -3.18 0.38 -5.18
C ALA A 46 -1.70 0.31 -4.77
N ASP A 47 -1.38 -0.42 -3.71
CA ASP A 47 0.01 -0.65 -3.29
C ASP A 47 0.82 -1.38 -4.37
N LYS A 48 0.22 -2.36 -5.06
CA LYS A 48 0.86 -3.04 -6.20
C LYS A 48 1.07 -2.10 -7.38
N VAL A 49 0.11 -1.20 -7.64
CA VAL A 49 0.24 -0.17 -8.70
C VAL A 49 1.38 0.80 -8.37
N ALA A 50 1.46 1.25 -7.12
CA ALA A 50 2.52 2.13 -6.65
C ALA A 50 3.90 1.47 -6.79
N ALA A 51 4.02 0.20 -6.42
CA ALA A 51 5.24 -0.57 -6.59
C ALA A 51 5.65 -0.71 -8.08
N TYR A 52 4.68 -0.95 -8.97
CA TYR A 52 4.92 -1.00 -10.41
C TYR A 52 5.41 0.34 -10.98
N GLN A 53 4.79 1.45 -10.59
CA GLN A 53 5.20 2.80 -11.01
C GLN A 53 6.60 3.17 -10.49
N LEU A 54 6.90 2.78 -9.25
CA LEU A 54 8.22 2.97 -8.67
C LEU A 54 9.28 2.17 -9.44
N CYS A 55 9.01 0.92 -9.78
CA CYS A 55 9.88 0.10 -10.61
C CYS A 55 10.16 0.75 -11.96
N GLN A 56 9.10 1.17 -12.69
CA GLN A 56 9.26 1.85 -13.98
C GLN A 56 10.11 3.12 -13.89
N THR A 57 9.93 3.90 -12.82
CA THR A 57 10.66 5.15 -12.66
C THR A 57 12.13 4.89 -12.41
N GLN A 58 12.46 3.88 -11.60
CA GLN A 58 13.85 3.46 -11.39
C GLN A 58 14.51 3.02 -12.70
N ASP A 59 13.82 2.20 -13.51
CA ASP A 59 14.33 1.76 -14.81
C ASP A 59 14.58 2.94 -15.76
N LYS A 60 13.65 3.91 -15.81
CA LYS A 60 13.80 5.13 -16.62
C LYS A 60 15.00 5.98 -16.17
N VAL A 61 15.20 6.13 -14.86
CA VAL A 61 16.33 6.88 -14.31
C VAL A 61 17.65 6.17 -14.63
N ALA A 62 17.71 4.85 -14.50
CA ALA A 62 18.89 4.07 -14.87
C ALA A 62 19.20 4.24 -16.36
N ALA A 63 18.21 4.06 -17.23
CA ALA A 63 18.36 4.25 -18.67
C ALA A 63 18.84 5.66 -19.03
N PHE A 64 18.27 6.69 -18.39
CA PHE A 64 18.69 8.08 -18.59
C PHE A 64 20.14 8.28 -18.18
N TYR A 65 20.57 7.76 -17.02
CA TYR A 65 21.95 7.84 -16.56
C TYR A 65 22.93 7.23 -17.56
N TYR A 66 22.65 6.02 -18.05
CA TYR A 66 23.52 5.35 -19.03
C TYR A 66 23.58 6.10 -20.37
N ALA A 67 22.45 6.63 -20.83
CA ALA A 67 22.41 7.46 -22.04
C ALA A 67 23.29 8.71 -21.87
N GLN A 68 23.12 9.45 -20.77
CA GLN A 68 23.92 10.63 -20.45
C GLN A 68 25.41 10.31 -20.31
N ALA A 69 25.76 9.22 -19.62
CA ALA A 69 27.16 8.83 -19.45
C ALA A 69 27.80 8.47 -20.80
N LYS A 70 27.05 7.81 -21.70
CA LYS A 70 27.49 7.53 -23.07
C LYS A 70 27.72 8.80 -23.87
N GLU A 71 26.81 9.78 -23.81
CA GLU A 71 26.96 11.07 -24.47
C GLU A 71 28.18 11.86 -23.95
N GLN A 72 28.45 11.76 -22.64
CA GLN A 72 29.62 12.38 -22.01
C GLN A 72 30.93 11.58 -22.18
N GLY A 73 30.91 10.45 -22.90
CA GLY A 73 32.07 9.58 -23.08
C GLY A 73 32.60 8.95 -21.79
N LYS A 74 31.78 8.88 -20.73
CA LYS A 74 32.16 8.27 -19.45
C LYS A 74 31.92 6.77 -19.50
N ALA A 75 32.93 6.01 -19.07
CA ALA A 75 32.76 4.58 -18.84
C ALA A 75 31.79 4.35 -17.68
N THR A 76 30.85 3.42 -17.85
CA THR A 76 29.92 2.97 -16.80
C THR A 76 30.11 1.48 -16.57
N GLN A 77 29.79 1.02 -15.36
CA GLN A 77 29.75 -0.41 -15.10
C GLN A 77 28.54 -1.04 -15.82
N PRO A 78 28.62 -2.33 -16.21
CA PRO A 78 27.48 -3.01 -16.81
C PRO A 78 26.26 -2.96 -15.88
N PRO A 79 25.05 -2.74 -16.43
CA PRO A 79 23.82 -2.82 -15.64
C PRO A 79 23.68 -4.19 -14.99
N VAL A 80 23.37 -4.21 -13.70
CA VAL A 80 22.97 -5.43 -13.01
C VAL A 80 21.57 -5.80 -13.51
N ALA A 81 21.36 -7.06 -13.89
CA ALA A 81 20.07 -7.53 -14.35
C ALA A 81 19.02 -7.42 -13.23
N THR A 82 18.02 -6.57 -13.43
CA THR A 82 16.87 -6.43 -12.54
C THR A 82 15.69 -7.26 -13.07
N PRO A 83 14.86 -7.84 -12.18
CA PRO A 83 13.60 -8.44 -12.60
C PRO A 83 12.71 -7.39 -13.31
N PRO A 84 11.91 -7.80 -14.31
CA PRO A 84 11.01 -6.87 -15.00
C PRO A 84 9.92 -6.36 -14.07
N CYS A 85 9.49 -5.11 -14.28
CA CYS A 85 8.37 -4.52 -13.55
C CYS A 85 7.06 -5.27 -13.84
N VAL A 86 6.42 -5.81 -12.80
CA VAL A 86 5.16 -6.56 -12.92
C VAL A 86 3.97 -5.61 -12.86
N ASN A 87 3.21 -5.54 -13.96
CA ASN A 87 1.97 -4.77 -14.01
C ASN A 87 0.85 -5.53 -13.26
N PRO A 88 0.21 -4.94 -12.24
CA PRO A 88 -0.83 -5.62 -11.47
C PRO A 88 -2.16 -5.79 -12.21
N GLY A 89 -2.29 -5.23 -13.42
CA GLY A 89 -3.52 -5.25 -14.19
C GLY A 89 -4.61 -4.33 -13.62
N PRO A 90 -5.77 -4.27 -14.28
CA PRO A 90 -6.92 -3.53 -13.77
C PRO A 90 -7.40 -4.11 -12.43
N TYR A 91 -7.96 -3.26 -11.56
CA TYR A 91 -8.59 -3.73 -10.33
C TYR A 91 -9.80 -4.59 -10.68
N VAL A 92 -9.79 -5.84 -10.22
CA VAL A 92 -10.95 -6.73 -10.26
C VAL A 92 -11.42 -6.88 -8.83
N ALA A 93 -12.63 -6.38 -8.54
CA ALA A 93 -13.25 -6.61 -7.25
C ALA A 93 -13.44 -8.12 -7.06
N ALA A 94 -12.92 -8.67 -5.97
CA ALA A 94 -13.20 -10.07 -5.64
C ALA A 94 -14.73 -10.22 -5.51
N GLN A 95 -15.35 -10.97 -6.41
CA GLN A 95 -16.74 -11.39 -6.30
C GLN A 95 -16.82 -12.36 -5.13
N SER A 96 -16.86 -11.84 -3.90
CA SER A 96 -17.19 -12.54 -2.65
C SER A 96 -16.94 -14.06 -2.67
N GLU A 97 -15.68 -14.48 -2.78
CA GLU A 97 -15.31 -15.85 -2.41
C GLU A 97 -15.24 -15.89 -0.87
N ALA A 98 -16.42 -15.87 -0.26
CA ALA A 98 -16.65 -16.04 1.17
C ALA A 98 -18.09 -16.52 1.42
N ALA A 99 -18.55 -17.50 0.63
CA ALA A 99 -19.42 -18.52 1.17
C ALA A 99 -18.50 -19.65 1.68
N ALA A 100 -18.58 -19.94 2.98
CA ALA A 100 -17.82 -20.93 3.76
C ALA A 100 -16.37 -20.52 4.15
N PRO A 101 -15.99 -20.66 5.44
CA PRO A 101 -16.36 -21.76 6.31
C PRO A 101 -17.05 -21.33 7.62
N ALA A 102 -18.20 -21.94 7.90
CA ALA A 102 -18.68 -22.11 9.28
C ALA A 102 -19.42 -23.46 9.40
N ALA A 103 -18.76 -24.52 8.94
CA ALA A 103 -19.02 -25.86 9.41
C ALA A 103 -17.97 -26.18 10.50
N ALA A 104 -18.15 -25.64 11.71
CA ALA A 104 -17.52 -26.13 12.93
C ALA A 104 -18.09 -25.41 14.17
N ALA A 105 -19.16 -25.96 14.75
CA ALA A 105 -19.36 -26.04 16.21
C ALA A 105 -20.68 -26.78 16.50
N GLN A 106 -20.63 -28.12 16.42
CA GLN A 106 -21.46 -28.95 17.28
C GLN A 106 -20.68 -29.15 18.58
N LYS A 107 -21.21 -28.62 19.69
CA LYS A 107 -21.39 -29.29 20.99
C LYS A 107 -22.02 -28.32 21.99
#